data_AF-A0A6T8RYL3-F1
#
_entry.id   AF-A0A6T8RYL3-F1
#
_cell.length_a   1.000
_cell.length_b   1.000
_cell.length_c   1.000
_cell.angle_alpha   90.00
_cell.angle_beta   90.00
_cell.angle_gamma   90.00
#
_symmetry.space_group_name_H-M   'P 1'
#
loop_
_entity.id
_entity.type
_entity.pdbx_description
1 polymer ?
#
loop_
_entity_poly.entity_id
_entity_poly.type
_entity_poly.pdbx_seq_one_letter_code
_entity_poly.pdbx_strand_id
1 'polypeptide(L)'
;MADRIAGLRQRLAGVSEQRVLAAGVLRLHEELVAKRSASVMELPLRANGTSRVLQASFFKRLLAGQLELKSCLESDVSGAQADLRHLTVEQLLAVRAATADFSTESASHSAHRNFLASVDVHLFEKLARLCVRGGPALPEKAAALHKLGFHMALMLGAAELLASGWGVQAPGGEGEPSDSPPSPECWLVKLDGAAWSNCHFAVFHAPEISVDVLVGKNPDVAASAAGKHVAVLNDQSVDVGKDRTLNWEVSLLDPCVEDVLAEVALLQRSPKRPSPPTQRSSSAPCVKRDTLPAAATWGAASGPTSAADPW
;
A
#
# COMPACT_ATOMS: atom_id res chain seq x y z
N MET A 1 23.48 -28.60 -24.94
CA MET A 1 22.38 -29.07 -24.08
C MET A 1 22.35 -28.20 -22.84
N ALA A 2 21.79 -27.00 -22.98
CA ALA A 2 21.43 -26.16 -21.85
C ALA A 2 19.91 -26.19 -21.82
N ASP A 3 19.34 -27.27 -21.28
CA ASP A 3 17.98 -27.20 -20.79
C ASP A 3 18.05 -26.20 -19.65
N ARG A 4 17.80 -24.92 -19.99
CA ARG A 4 17.36 -23.94 -18.99
C ARG A 4 16.21 -24.65 -18.29
N ILE A 5 16.42 -25.01 -17.03
CA ILE A 5 15.32 -25.28 -16.12
C ILE A 5 14.44 -24.05 -16.29
N ALA A 6 13.32 -24.23 -17.00
CA ALA A 6 12.43 -23.14 -17.29
C ALA A 6 11.87 -22.75 -15.92
N GLY A 7 12.44 -21.71 -15.32
CA GLY A 7 12.06 -21.24 -14.00
C GLY A 7 10.54 -21.17 -13.91
N LEU A 8 10.00 -21.60 -12.78
CA LEU A 8 8.56 -21.70 -12.59
C LEU A 8 7.97 -20.29 -12.67
N ARG A 9 7.20 -20.02 -13.73
CA ARG A 9 6.58 -18.71 -13.98
C ARG A 9 5.11 -18.75 -13.63
N GLN A 10 4.70 -17.85 -12.75
CA GLN A 10 3.30 -17.61 -12.39
C GLN A 10 2.87 -16.25 -12.95
N ARG A 11 1.57 -16.09 -13.22
CA ARG A 11 1.03 -14.84 -13.75
C ARG A 11 -0.19 -14.38 -12.96
N LEU A 12 -0.11 -13.17 -12.42
CA LEU A 12 -1.22 -12.46 -11.80
C LEU A 12 -1.66 -11.35 -12.78
N ALA A 13 -2.68 -11.64 -13.59
CA ALA A 13 -3.17 -10.72 -14.61
C ALA A 13 -4.63 -10.31 -14.36
N GLY A 14 -4.96 -9.07 -14.77
CA GLY A 14 -6.34 -8.56 -14.73
C GLY A 14 -6.87 -8.30 -13.32
N VAL A 15 -6.00 -8.08 -12.33
CA VAL A 15 -6.41 -7.84 -10.94
C VAL A 15 -6.21 -6.37 -10.60
N SER A 16 -7.19 -5.71 -10.02
CA SER A 16 -6.97 -4.33 -9.53
C SER A 16 -5.92 -4.30 -8.43
N GLU A 17 -5.07 -3.27 -8.42
CA GLU A 17 -4.08 -3.06 -7.37
C GLU A 17 -4.75 -3.01 -5.99
N GLN A 18 -5.94 -2.38 -5.90
CA GLN A 18 -6.70 -2.31 -4.66
C GLN A 18 -7.07 -3.70 -4.12
N ARG A 19 -7.42 -4.67 -4.97
CA ARG A 19 -7.76 -6.04 -4.53
C ARG A 19 -6.53 -6.78 -4.00
N VAL A 20 -5.40 -6.63 -4.69
CA VAL A 20 -4.13 -7.22 -4.23
C VAL A 20 -3.72 -6.58 -2.89
N LEU A 21 -3.82 -5.26 -2.79
CA LEU A 21 -3.53 -4.54 -1.55
C LEU A 21 -4.44 -4.97 -0.40
N ALA A 22 -5.75 -5.12 -0.66
CA ALA A 22 -6.71 -5.57 0.34
C ALA A 22 -6.34 -6.96 0.88
N ALA A 23 -6.04 -7.92 0.00
CA ALA A 23 -5.58 -9.26 0.40
C ALA A 23 -4.31 -9.20 1.25
N GLY A 24 -3.34 -8.36 0.86
CA GLY A 24 -2.11 -8.13 1.61
C GLY A 24 -2.32 -7.54 3.00
N VAL A 25 -3.17 -6.52 3.12
CA VAL A 25 -3.52 -5.89 4.40
C VAL A 25 -4.24 -6.87 5.32
N LEU A 26 -5.20 -7.65 4.80
CA LEU A 26 -5.91 -8.66 5.58
C LEU A 26 -4.94 -9.72 6.11
N ARG A 27 -4.01 -10.18 5.27
CA ARG A 27 -2.96 -11.12 5.70
C ARG A 27 -2.02 -10.52 6.76
N LEU A 28 -1.60 -9.26 6.58
CA LEU A 28 -0.81 -8.55 7.59
C LEU A 28 -1.55 -8.41 8.92
N HIS A 29 -2.85 -8.09 8.86
CA HIS A 29 -3.70 -8.00 10.05
C HIS A 29 -3.80 -9.33 10.78
N GLU A 30 -4.04 -10.43 10.05
CA GLU A 30 -4.09 -11.77 10.62
C GLU A 30 -2.78 -12.12 11.37
N GLU A 31 -1.64 -11.93 10.72
CA GLU A 31 -0.34 -12.32 11.27
C GLU A 31 0.17 -11.41 12.41
N LEU A 32 -0.05 -10.09 12.29
CA LEU A 32 0.51 -9.12 13.23
C LEU A 32 -0.46 -8.70 14.34
N VAL A 33 -1.77 -8.84 14.13
CA VAL A 33 -2.79 -8.43 15.09
C VAL A 33 -3.47 -9.65 15.71
N ALA A 34 -4.10 -10.49 14.89
CA ALA A 34 -4.92 -11.60 15.39
C ALA A 34 -4.07 -12.67 16.08
N LYS A 35 -3.05 -13.20 15.40
CA LYS A 35 -2.19 -14.26 15.94
C LYS A 35 -1.34 -13.82 17.14
N ARG A 36 -0.96 -12.55 17.20
CA ARG A 36 -0.14 -11.99 18.30
C ARG A 36 -0.97 -11.49 19.48
N SER A 37 -2.30 -11.49 19.37
CA SER A 37 -3.20 -10.94 20.39
C SER A 37 -2.83 -9.51 20.81
N ALA A 38 -2.44 -8.68 19.84
CA ALA A 38 -2.00 -7.31 20.13
C ALA A 38 -3.15 -6.46 20.68
N SER A 39 -2.89 -5.66 21.72
CA SER A 39 -3.89 -4.75 22.30
C SER A 39 -4.13 -3.56 21.37
N VAL A 40 -5.09 -3.72 20.46
CA VAL A 40 -5.51 -2.66 19.52
C VAL A 40 -6.25 -1.54 20.26
N MET A 41 -6.92 -1.86 21.37
CA MET A 41 -7.80 -0.94 22.10
C MET A 41 -7.08 0.08 22.99
N GLU A 42 -5.81 -0.16 23.32
CA GLU A 42 -5.00 0.72 24.16
C GLU A 42 -4.37 1.84 23.33
N LEU A 43 -4.92 3.04 23.47
CA LEU A 43 -4.39 4.20 22.78
C LEU A 43 -3.07 4.69 23.40
N PRO A 44 -2.10 5.16 22.58
CA PRO A 44 -0.82 5.65 23.06
C PRO A 44 -0.94 6.78 24.10
N LEU A 45 -0.22 6.63 25.21
CA LEU A 45 -0.11 7.63 26.27
C LEU A 45 1.23 8.39 26.19
N ARG A 46 1.25 9.61 26.73
CA ARG A 46 2.46 10.41 26.97
C ARG A 46 3.15 9.91 28.24
N ALA A 47 4.39 10.34 28.47
CA ALA A 47 5.14 10.01 29.69
C ALA A 47 4.42 10.43 31.00
N ASN A 48 3.55 11.44 30.94
CA ASN A 48 2.73 11.90 32.06
C ASN A 48 1.39 11.14 32.21
N GLY A 49 1.16 10.07 31.44
CA GLY A 49 -0.08 9.29 31.44
C GLY A 49 -1.26 9.88 30.65
N THR A 50 -1.14 11.11 30.12
CA THR A 50 -2.22 11.70 29.30
C THR A 50 -2.25 11.13 27.88
N SER A 51 -3.42 11.11 27.23
CA SER A 51 -3.56 10.61 25.85
C SER A 51 -2.70 11.39 24.86
N ARG A 52 -2.02 10.70 23.94
CA ARG A 52 -1.38 11.34 22.77
C ARG A 52 -2.37 11.68 21.67
N VAL A 53 -3.48 10.93 21.61
CA VAL A 53 -4.53 11.04 20.61
C VAL A 53 -5.61 11.99 21.12
N LEU A 54 -5.90 13.06 20.38
CA LEU A 54 -6.92 14.03 20.73
C LEU A 54 -8.34 13.45 20.55
N GLN A 55 -8.57 12.75 19.44
CA GLN A 55 -9.84 12.10 19.08
C GLN A 55 -9.93 10.68 19.66
N ALA A 56 -9.59 10.51 20.93
CA ALA A 56 -9.49 9.17 21.55
C ALA A 56 -10.81 8.37 21.52
N SER A 57 -11.95 9.04 21.72
CA SER A 57 -13.27 8.41 21.66
C SER A 57 -13.65 7.95 20.25
N PHE A 58 -13.22 8.67 19.21
CA PHE A 58 -13.42 8.28 17.81
C PHE A 58 -12.66 6.99 17.51
N PHE A 59 -11.36 6.94 17.80
CA PHE A 59 -10.55 5.74 17.52
C PHE A 59 -10.97 4.54 18.35
N LYS A 60 -11.34 4.71 19.63
CA LYS A 60 -11.87 3.58 20.43
C LYS A 60 -13.12 2.97 19.80
N ARG A 61 -14.08 3.78 19.35
CA ARG A 61 -15.28 3.27 18.68
C ARG A 61 -14.97 2.63 17.33
N LEU A 62 -14.10 3.26 16.54
CA LEU A 62 -13.67 2.75 15.24
C LEU A 62 -12.96 1.39 15.36
N LEU A 63 -12.00 1.28 16.28
CA LEU A 63 -11.23 0.04 16.52
C LEU A 63 -12.07 -1.07 17.17
N ALA A 64 -13.10 -0.71 17.94
CA ALA A 64 -14.06 -1.67 18.48
C ALA A 64 -15.11 -2.14 17.44
N GLY A 65 -15.08 -1.64 16.21
CA GLY A 65 -16.11 -1.92 15.21
C GLY A 65 -17.49 -1.32 15.54
N GLN A 66 -17.56 -0.40 16.49
CA GLN A 66 -18.79 0.29 16.89
C GLN A 66 -19.12 1.47 15.97
N LEU A 67 -18.19 1.82 15.07
CA LEU A 67 -18.31 2.93 14.14
C LEU A 67 -17.77 2.48 12.78
N GLU A 68 -18.59 2.57 11.73
CA GLU A 68 -18.15 2.33 10.36
C GLU A 68 -17.62 3.64 9.76
N LEU A 69 -16.38 3.65 9.26
CA LEU A 69 -15.74 4.86 8.74
C LEU A 69 -16.60 5.57 7.67
N LYS A 70 -17.26 4.81 6.78
CA LYS A 70 -18.13 5.32 5.71
C LYS A 70 -19.37 6.09 6.20
N SER A 71 -19.75 5.92 7.47
CA SER A 71 -20.92 6.55 8.10
C SER A 71 -20.56 7.79 8.93
N CYS A 72 -19.27 8.09 9.09
CA CYS A 72 -18.79 9.19 9.90
C CYS A 72 -19.02 10.54 9.23
N LEU A 73 -19.20 11.58 10.04
CA LEU A 73 -19.22 12.96 9.54
C LEU A 73 -17.83 13.37 9.07
N GLU A 74 -17.75 14.16 7.99
CA GLU A 74 -16.47 14.63 7.44
C GLU A 74 -15.64 15.43 8.46
N SER A 75 -16.31 16.15 9.37
CA SER A 75 -15.67 16.89 10.46
C SER A 75 -14.93 15.98 11.43
N ASP A 76 -15.53 14.85 11.80
CA ASP A 76 -14.94 13.89 12.74
C ASP A 76 -13.75 13.18 12.10
N VAL A 77 -13.91 12.76 10.84
CA VAL A 77 -12.85 12.11 10.07
C VAL A 77 -11.67 13.06 9.87
N SER A 78 -11.93 14.31 9.50
CA SER A 78 -10.88 15.32 9.31
C SER A 78 -10.17 15.64 10.62
N GLY A 79 -10.92 15.79 11.72
CA GLY A 79 -10.37 16.05 13.05
C GLY A 79 -9.47 14.92 13.58
N ALA A 80 -9.69 13.68 13.15
CA ALA A 80 -8.92 12.52 13.54
C ALA A 80 -7.62 12.30 12.72
N GLN A 81 -7.44 12.97 11.57
CA GLN A 81 -6.30 12.71 10.67
C GLN A 81 -4.94 12.98 11.34
N ALA A 82 -4.83 14.06 12.11
CA ALA A 82 -3.58 14.44 12.77
C ALA A 82 -3.10 13.41 13.82
N ASP A 83 -4.02 12.61 14.34
CA ASP A 83 -3.75 11.60 15.36
C ASP A 83 -3.23 10.27 14.78
N LEU A 84 -3.43 10.01 13.48
CA LEU A 84 -3.01 8.76 12.82
C LEU A 84 -1.51 8.47 13.00
N ARG A 85 -0.68 9.52 12.99
CA ARG A 85 0.77 9.40 13.22
C ARG A 85 1.12 8.83 14.59
N HIS A 86 0.21 8.90 15.57
CA HIS A 86 0.43 8.40 16.92
C HIS A 86 0.07 6.92 17.08
N LEU A 87 -0.84 6.39 16.26
CA LEU A 87 -1.32 5.00 16.36
C LEU A 87 -0.21 3.97 16.10
N THR A 88 -0.34 2.78 16.66
CA THR A 88 0.60 1.67 16.38
C THR A 88 0.35 1.04 15.00
N VAL A 89 1.23 0.14 14.55
CA VAL A 89 1.05 -0.58 13.29
C VAL A 89 -0.21 -1.43 13.34
N GLU A 90 -0.47 -2.09 14.46
CA GLU A 90 -1.61 -2.96 14.70
C GLU A 90 -2.93 -2.18 14.64
N GLN A 91 -2.96 -0.98 15.24
CA GLN A 91 -4.11 -0.07 15.16
C GLN A 91 -4.36 0.41 13.74
N LEU A 92 -3.31 0.80 13.01
CA LEU A 92 -3.42 1.23 11.62
C LEU A 92 -3.86 0.08 10.70
N LEU A 93 -3.36 -1.15 10.94
CA LEU A 93 -3.80 -2.36 10.24
C LEU A 93 -5.27 -2.67 10.52
N ALA A 94 -5.71 -2.60 11.77
CA ALA A 94 -7.10 -2.84 12.14
C ALA A 94 -8.05 -1.84 11.44
N VAL A 95 -7.71 -0.55 11.44
CA VAL A 95 -8.46 0.47 10.68
C VAL A 95 -8.47 0.12 9.19
N ARG A 96 -7.30 -0.17 8.60
CA ARG A 96 -7.19 -0.38 7.15
C ARG A 96 -7.87 -1.66 6.68
N ALA A 97 -7.81 -2.73 7.47
CA ALA A 97 -8.47 -4.01 7.23
C ALA A 97 -10.00 -3.87 7.28
N ALA A 98 -10.53 -3.17 8.30
CA ALA A 98 -11.97 -2.88 8.41
C ALA A 98 -12.51 -2.04 7.24
N THR A 99 -11.63 -1.32 6.53
CA THR A 99 -11.97 -0.50 5.36
C THR A 99 -11.34 -1.02 4.06
N ALA A 100 -10.94 -2.30 3.99
CA ALA A 100 -10.28 -2.88 2.83
C ALA A 100 -11.10 -2.68 1.53
N ASP A 101 -12.41 -2.92 1.63
CA ASP A 101 -13.36 -2.82 0.52
C ASP A 101 -13.94 -1.41 0.32
N PHE A 102 -13.58 -0.46 1.19
CA PHE A 102 -14.12 0.90 1.07
C PHE A 102 -13.35 1.67 -0.01
N SER A 103 -13.94 1.72 -1.20
CA SER A 103 -13.50 2.51 -2.33
C SER A 103 -14.60 3.48 -2.75
N THR A 104 -14.31 4.77 -2.81
CA THR A 104 -15.30 5.76 -3.24
C THR A 104 -14.68 6.86 -4.08
N GLU A 105 -15.40 7.25 -5.12
CA GLU A 105 -15.02 8.33 -6.04
C GLU A 105 -15.83 9.60 -5.80
N SER A 106 -16.80 9.54 -4.87
CA SER A 106 -17.63 10.68 -4.57
C SER A 106 -16.78 11.84 -4.05
N ALA A 107 -16.99 13.02 -4.62
CA ALA A 107 -16.37 14.25 -4.14
C ALA A 107 -16.76 14.56 -2.69
N SER A 108 -17.95 14.12 -2.26
CA SER A 108 -18.47 14.23 -0.88
C SER A 108 -17.75 13.33 0.12
N HIS A 109 -16.76 12.56 -0.30
CA HIS A 109 -15.94 11.69 0.56
C HIS A 109 -14.47 12.10 0.55
N SER A 110 -14.18 13.37 0.25
CA SER A 110 -12.80 13.87 0.19
C SER A 110 -12.06 13.69 1.52
N ALA A 111 -12.72 13.96 2.66
CA ALA A 111 -12.16 13.77 4.00
C ALA A 111 -11.80 12.29 4.26
N HIS A 112 -12.66 11.37 3.85
CA HIS A 112 -12.48 9.93 4.01
C HIS A 112 -11.31 9.40 3.17
N ARG A 113 -11.22 9.84 1.92
CA ARG A 113 -10.09 9.50 1.03
C ARG A 113 -8.77 9.99 1.58
N ASN A 114 -8.72 11.23 2.07
CA ASN A 114 -7.52 11.82 2.67
C ASN A 114 -7.13 11.10 3.97
N PHE A 115 -8.12 10.66 4.76
CA PHE A 115 -7.90 9.87 5.96
C PHE A 115 -7.28 8.52 5.62
N LEU A 116 -7.85 7.76 4.67
CA LEU A 116 -7.29 6.48 4.24
C LEU A 116 -5.90 6.62 3.61
N ALA A 117 -5.68 7.65 2.80
CA ALA A 117 -4.35 7.93 2.25
C ALA A 117 -3.33 8.19 3.37
N SER A 118 -3.73 8.90 4.43
CA SER A 118 -2.87 9.14 5.60
C SER A 118 -2.66 7.89 6.45
N VAL A 119 -3.67 7.01 6.56
CA VAL A 119 -3.53 5.67 7.15
C VAL A 119 -2.47 4.89 6.38
N ASP A 120 -2.57 4.82 5.06
CA ASP A 120 -1.61 4.09 4.20
C ASP A 120 -0.18 4.65 4.35
N VAL A 121 -0.02 5.98 4.33
CA VAL A 121 1.29 6.64 4.54
C VAL A 121 1.94 6.19 5.85
N HIS A 122 1.22 6.32 6.96
CA HIS A 122 1.76 5.97 8.28
C HIS A 122 1.90 4.47 8.48
N LEU A 123 0.96 3.69 7.97
CA LEU A 123 0.96 2.23 8.08
C LEU A 123 2.19 1.65 7.40
N PHE A 124 2.37 1.93 6.11
CA PHE A 124 3.44 1.30 5.34
C PHE A 124 4.82 1.82 5.72
N GLU A 125 4.94 3.08 6.15
CA GLU A 125 6.20 3.58 6.72
C GLU A 125 6.58 2.80 7.98
N LYS A 126 5.67 2.69 8.95
CA LYS A 126 5.93 2.01 10.22
C LYS A 126 6.12 0.50 10.04
N LEU A 127 5.36 -0.10 9.14
CA LEU A 127 5.49 -1.51 8.78
C LEU A 127 6.90 -1.81 8.25
N ALA A 128 7.41 -1.01 7.32
CA ALA A 128 8.76 -1.18 6.81
C ALA A 128 9.81 -1.04 7.93
N ARG A 129 9.68 -0.05 8.82
CA ARG A 129 10.59 0.11 9.97
C ARG A 129 10.56 -1.11 10.91
N LEU A 130 9.38 -1.68 11.13
CA LEU A 130 9.19 -2.85 12.00
C LEU A 130 9.83 -4.11 11.40
N CYS A 131 9.76 -4.28 10.08
CA CYS A 131 10.08 -5.54 9.41
C CYS A 131 11.53 -5.61 8.89
N VAL A 132 12.20 -4.48 8.67
CA VAL A 132 13.59 -4.47 8.23
C VAL A 132 14.50 -5.04 9.33
N ARG A 133 15.25 -6.08 9.00
CA ARG A 133 16.20 -6.78 9.87
C ARG A 133 17.62 -6.56 9.36
N GLY A 134 18.53 -6.30 10.31
CA GLY A 134 19.94 -6.12 10.01
C GLY A 134 20.20 -5.03 8.97
N GLY A 135 21.46 -4.90 8.54
CA GLY A 135 21.84 -3.97 7.49
C GLY A 135 22.15 -2.54 7.95
N PRO A 136 22.34 -1.62 7.00
CA PRO A 136 22.76 -0.25 7.28
C PRO A 136 21.63 0.57 7.91
N ALA A 137 21.94 1.79 8.32
CA ALA A 137 20.95 2.72 8.85
C ALA A 137 19.75 2.85 7.90
N LEU A 138 18.54 2.75 8.46
CA LEU A 138 17.29 2.94 7.72
C LEU A 138 17.30 4.30 7.01
N PRO A 139 16.66 4.40 5.83
CA PRO A 139 16.51 5.67 5.15
C PRO A 139 15.79 6.68 6.06
N GLU A 140 16.33 7.89 6.14
CA GLU A 140 15.70 8.99 6.90
C GLU A 140 14.36 9.41 6.27
N LYS A 141 14.25 9.29 4.94
CA LYS A 141 13.08 9.69 4.18
C LYS A 141 11.92 8.70 4.35
N ALA A 142 10.85 9.14 5.02
CA ALA A 142 9.61 8.38 5.20
C ALA A 142 9.04 7.82 3.88
N ALA A 143 9.15 8.57 2.77
CA ALA A 143 8.65 8.13 1.46
C ALA A 143 9.30 6.82 0.97
N ALA A 144 10.58 6.59 1.28
CA ALA A 144 11.28 5.37 0.88
C ALA A 144 10.79 4.14 1.67
N LEU A 145 10.51 4.33 2.97
CA LEU A 145 9.95 3.29 3.84
C LEU A 145 8.51 2.99 3.49
N HIS A 146 7.69 4.02 3.27
CA HIS A 146 6.33 3.87 2.78
C HIS A 146 6.29 3.01 1.51
N LYS A 147 7.14 3.32 0.52
CA LYS A 147 7.21 2.55 -0.73
C LYS A 147 7.56 1.08 -0.49
N LEU A 148 8.52 0.80 0.40
CA LEU A 148 8.88 -0.58 0.76
C LEU A 148 7.71 -1.31 1.44
N GLY A 149 7.09 -0.71 2.46
CA GLY A 149 5.96 -1.30 3.17
C GLY A 149 4.75 -1.55 2.26
N PHE A 150 4.50 -0.64 1.31
CA PHE A 150 3.45 -0.79 0.31
C PHE A 150 3.73 -1.98 -0.62
N HIS A 151 4.98 -2.12 -1.11
CA HIS A 151 5.38 -3.27 -1.91
C HIS A 151 5.26 -4.59 -1.13
N MET A 152 5.63 -4.62 0.16
CA MET A 152 5.47 -5.81 0.99
C MET A 152 3.99 -6.24 1.07
N ALA A 153 3.08 -5.29 1.29
CA ALA A 153 1.65 -5.57 1.31
C ALA A 153 1.16 -6.11 -0.04
N LEU A 154 1.57 -5.52 -1.16
CA LEU A 154 1.20 -6.04 -2.48
C LEU A 154 1.77 -7.45 -2.75
N MET A 155 3.01 -7.74 -2.33
CA MET A 155 3.62 -9.06 -2.51
C MET A 155 2.90 -10.13 -1.68
N LEU A 156 2.53 -9.80 -0.44
CA LEU A 156 1.69 -10.69 0.39
C LEU A 156 0.34 -10.94 -0.25
N GLY A 157 -0.31 -9.90 -0.75
CA GLY A 157 -1.59 -10.02 -1.44
C GLY A 157 -1.48 -10.84 -2.73
N ALA A 158 -0.40 -10.68 -3.49
CA ALA A 158 -0.15 -11.45 -4.69
C ALA A 158 0.08 -12.93 -4.35
N ALA A 159 0.89 -13.24 -3.32
CA ALA A 159 1.09 -14.58 -2.82
C ALA A 159 -0.24 -15.24 -2.43
N GLU A 160 -1.10 -14.52 -1.71
CA GLU A 160 -2.41 -15.00 -1.28
C GLU A 160 -3.34 -15.34 -2.45
N LEU A 161 -3.40 -14.45 -3.44
CA LEU A 161 -4.24 -14.66 -4.63
C LEU A 161 -3.73 -15.81 -5.50
N LEU A 162 -2.40 -15.93 -5.67
CA LEU A 162 -1.79 -17.03 -6.39
C LEU A 162 -2.05 -18.38 -5.69
N ALA A 163 -1.92 -18.43 -4.37
CA ALA A 163 -2.23 -19.61 -3.56
C ALA A 163 -3.71 -20.00 -3.64
N SER A 164 -4.61 -19.01 -3.82
CA SER A 164 -6.04 -19.22 -4.05
C SER A 164 -6.38 -19.66 -5.49
N GLY A 165 -5.37 -19.94 -6.33
CA GLY A 165 -5.54 -20.37 -7.71
C GLY A 165 -5.78 -19.25 -8.72
N TRP A 166 -5.60 -17.98 -8.33
CA TRP A 166 -5.70 -16.88 -9.30
C TRP A 166 -4.61 -17.00 -10.37
N GLY A 167 -4.99 -16.81 -11.63
CA GLY A 167 -4.06 -16.89 -12.76
C GLY A 167 -3.92 -18.29 -13.36
N VAL A 168 -4.48 -19.33 -12.73
CA VAL A 168 -4.64 -20.67 -13.32
C VAL A 168 -5.87 -20.68 -14.24
N GLN A 169 -5.89 -19.81 -15.25
CA GLN A 169 -6.85 -19.96 -16.34
C GLN A 169 -6.18 -20.81 -17.42
N ALA A 170 -6.31 -22.12 -17.29
CA ALA A 170 -6.03 -23.02 -18.40
C ALA A 170 -7.13 -22.81 -19.46
N PRO A 171 -6.81 -22.34 -20.67
CA PRO A 171 -7.79 -22.28 -21.74
C PRO A 171 -8.08 -23.72 -22.21
N GLY A 172 -9.17 -24.30 -21.69
CA GLY A 172 -9.83 -25.46 -22.30
C GLY A 172 -9.35 -26.86 -21.88
N GLY A 173 -8.69 -27.03 -20.74
CA GLY A 173 -8.35 -28.36 -20.23
C GLY A 173 -9.17 -28.74 -19.01
N GLU A 174 -10.10 -29.68 -19.13
CA GLU A 174 -10.69 -30.46 -18.02
C GLU A 174 -9.65 -31.42 -17.41
N GLY A 175 -8.41 -30.97 -17.28
CA GLY A 175 -7.32 -31.73 -16.69
C GLY A 175 -7.47 -31.73 -15.18
N GLU A 176 -7.25 -32.90 -14.58
CA GLU A 176 -7.18 -33.15 -13.14
C GLU A 176 -6.45 -32.04 -12.35
N PRO A 177 -6.78 -31.87 -11.04
CA PRO A 177 -6.16 -30.89 -10.15
C PRO A 177 -4.64 -31.08 -10.11
N SER A 178 -3.96 -30.44 -11.06
CA SER A 178 -2.52 -30.48 -11.19
C SER A 178 -1.90 -29.70 -10.04
N ASP A 179 -0.80 -30.24 -9.53
CA ASP A 179 0.04 -29.66 -8.48
C ASP A 179 0.22 -28.15 -8.71
N SER A 180 -0.54 -27.36 -7.94
CA SER A 180 -0.42 -25.91 -8.02
C SER A 180 1.00 -25.53 -7.62
N PRO A 181 1.69 -24.68 -8.40
CA PRO A 181 3.03 -24.25 -8.05
C PRO A 181 3.07 -23.67 -6.63
N PRO A 182 4.14 -23.94 -5.86
CA PRO A 182 4.23 -23.47 -4.49
C PRO A 182 4.14 -21.94 -4.44
N SER A 183 3.52 -21.43 -3.36
CA SER A 183 3.49 -19.99 -3.11
C SER A 183 4.92 -19.50 -2.84
N PRO A 184 5.35 -18.38 -3.45
CA PRO A 184 6.66 -17.78 -3.14
C PRO A 184 6.80 -17.39 -1.67
N GLU A 185 7.88 -17.84 -1.05
CA GLU A 185 8.23 -17.50 0.33
C GLU A 185 9.13 -16.25 0.41
N CYS A 186 10.07 -16.10 -0.53
CA CYS A 186 10.99 -14.97 -0.60
C CYS A 186 10.72 -14.14 -1.85
N TRP A 187 10.72 -12.82 -1.72
CA TRP A 187 10.48 -11.87 -2.81
C TRP A 187 11.63 -10.89 -2.92
N LEU A 188 12.19 -10.73 -4.12
CA LEU A 188 13.21 -9.73 -4.35
C LEU A 188 12.58 -8.37 -4.64
N VAL A 189 12.95 -7.37 -3.86
CA VAL A 189 12.46 -6.00 -3.96
C VAL A 189 13.58 -5.09 -4.43
N LYS A 190 13.38 -4.36 -5.52
CA LYS A 190 14.30 -3.30 -5.94
C LYS A 190 14.09 -2.05 -5.07
N LEU A 191 15.19 -1.56 -4.50
CA LEU A 191 15.24 -0.32 -3.73
C LEU A 191 15.73 0.85 -4.58
N ASP A 192 15.35 2.06 -4.15
CA ASP A 192 15.95 3.29 -4.69
C ASP A 192 17.31 3.53 -4.03
N GLY A 193 18.39 3.27 -4.77
CA GLY A 193 19.75 3.40 -4.25
C GLY A 193 20.09 4.80 -3.74
N ALA A 194 19.42 5.85 -4.23
CA ALA A 194 19.61 7.22 -3.74
C ALA A 194 19.00 7.45 -2.35
N ALA A 195 17.97 6.68 -2.00
CA ALA A 195 17.34 6.74 -0.69
C ALA A 195 17.97 5.76 0.31
N TRP A 196 18.55 4.65 -0.17
CA TRP A 196 18.97 3.50 0.65
C TRP A 196 20.48 3.31 0.79
N SER A 197 21.28 4.39 0.83
CA SER A 197 22.71 4.35 1.22
C SER A 197 23.54 3.21 0.58
N ASN A 198 23.44 3.04 -0.74
CA ASN A 198 24.09 1.95 -1.53
C ASN A 198 23.45 0.56 -1.46
N CYS A 199 22.24 0.44 -0.92
CA CYS A 199 21.43 -0.77 -1.03
C CYS A 199 20.49 -0.64 -2.23
N HIS A 200 20.58 -1.59 -3.16
CA HIS A 200 19.77 -1.61 -4.37
C HIS A 200 18.66 -2.66 -4.33
N PHE A 201 18.76 -3.61 -3.39
CA PHE A 201 17.87 -4.75 -3.29
C PHE A 201 17.56 -5.07 -1.84
N ALA A 202 16.41 -5.72 -1.63
CA ALA A 202 16.05 -6.34 -0.37
C ALA A 202 15.32 -7.66 -0.65
N VAL A 203 15.45 -8.63 0.25
CA VAL A 203 14.66 -9.87 0.22
C VAL A 203 13.56 -9.75 1.26
N PHE A 204 12.31 -9.80 0.81
CA PHE A 204 11.15 -9.86 1.67
C PHE A 204 10.76 -11.32 1.90
N HIS A 205 10.77 -11.73 3.16
CA HIS A 205 10.36 -13.04 3.64
C HIS A 205 8.89 -12.98 4.06
N ALA A 206 8.01 -13.52 3.21
CA ALA A 206 6.57 -13.42 3.37
C ALA A 206 6.03 -14.16 4.60
N PRO A 207 6.48 -15.39 4.95
CA PRO A 207 6.00 -16.09 6.14
C PRO A 207 6.39 -15.38 7.45
N GLU A 208 7.60 -14.85 7.53
CA GLU A 208 8.15 -14.21 8.73
C GLU A 208 7.80 -12.72 8.85
N ILE A 209 7.23 -12.14 7.78
CA ILE A 209 6.99 -10.70 7.60
C ILE A 209 8.25 -9.90 7.98
N SER A 210 9.33 -10.18 7.27
CA SER A 210 10.62 -9.52 7.50
C SER A 210 11.34 -9.21 6.21
N VAL A 211 12.22 -8.20 6.27
CA VAL A 211 12.97 -7.72 5.11
C VAL A 211 14.45 -7.69 5.44
N ASP A 212 15.26 -8.37 4.64
CA ASP A 212 16.71 -8.27 4.70
C ASP A 212 17.18 -7.28 3.64
N VAL A 213 17.80 -6.18 4.05
CA VAL A 213 18.32 -5.17 3.14
C VAL A 213 19.72 -5.56 2.69
N LEU A 214 19.90 -5.67 1.38
CA LEU A 214 21.12 -6.20 0.80
C LEU A 214 22.12 -5.08 0.47
N VAL A 215 23.31 -5.17 1.05
CA VAL A 215 24.37 -4.17 0.90
C VAL A 215 25.24 -4.46 -0.33
N GLY A 216 25.54 -3.41 -1.09
CA GLY A 216 26.46 -3.47 -2.22
C GLY A 216 25.78 -3.67 -3.58
N LYS A 217 26.59 -3.68 -4.64
CA LYS A 217 26.10 -3.78 -6.02
C LYS A 217 25.72 -5.20 -6.43
N ASN A 218 26.46 -6.19 -5.93
CA ASN A 218 26.24 -7.61 -6.19
C ASN A 218 26.07 -8.34 -4.85
N PRO A 219 24.94 -8.13 -4.16
CA PRO A 219 24.71 -8.79 -2.89
C PRO A 219 24.48 -10.29 -3.05
N ASP A 220 24.79 -11.03 -2.00
CA ASP A 220 24.51 -12.47 -1.90
C ASP A 220 23.03 -12.71 -1.58
N VAL A 221 22.23 -12.87 -2.64
CA VAL A 221 20.78 -13.15 -2.53
C VAL A 221 20.55 -14.55 -1.95
N ALA A 222 21.43 -15.52 -2.23
CA ALA A 222 21.28 -16.90 -1.78
C ALA A 222 21.42 -17.01 -0.25
N ALA A 223 22.39 -16.31 0.32
CA ALA A 223 22.56 -16.25 1.77
C ALA A 223 21.33 -15.65 2.48
N SER A 224 20.78 -14.56 1.94
CA SER A 224 19.59 -13.93 2.53
C SER A 224 18.34 -14.77 2.35
N ALA A 225 18.16 -15.44 1.21
CA ALA A 225 17.02 -16.33 0.97
C ALA A 225 17.09 -17.66 1.75
N ALA A 226 18.20 -17.93 2.46
CA ALA A 226 18.41 -19.16 3.23
C ALA A 226 18.16 -20.44 2.40
N GLY A 227 18.56 -20.43 1.13
CA GLY A 227 18.38 -21.55 0.19
C GLY A 227 16.96 -21.72 -0.36
N LYS A 228 16.04 -20.80 -0.08
CA LYS A 228 14.68 -20.80 -0.65
C LYS A 228 14.68 -20.16 -2.04
N HIS A 229 13.68 -20.54 -2.85
CA HIS A 229 13.42 -19.87 -4.13
C HIS A 229 13.03 -18.41 -3.90
N VAL A 230 13.49 -17.55 -4.79
CA VAL A 230 13.23 -16.11 -4.76
C VAL A 230 12.33 -15.74 -5.93
N ALA A 231 11.17 -15.16 -5.61
CA ALA A 231 10.28 -14.54 -6.57
C ALA A 231 10.86 -13.21 -7.06
N VAL A 232 11.04 -13.12 -8.37
CA VAL A 232 11.36 -11.88 -9.07
C VAL A 232 10.12 -11.40 -9.82
N LEU A 233 9.73 -10.16 -9.54
CA LEU A 233 8.54 -9.54 -10.11
C LEU A 233 8.85 -8.79 -11.41
N ASN A 234 8.18 -9.17 -12.49
CA ASN A 234 8.08 -8.40 -13.73
C ASN A 234 6.72 -7.69 -13.80
N ASP A 235 6.74 -6.38 -13.55
CA ASP A 235 5.53 -5.56 -13.56
C ASP A 235 5.21 -5.06 -14.98
N GLN A 236 4.21 -5.67 -15.61
CA GLN A 236 3.67 -5.29 -16.93
C GLN A 236 2.34 -4.52 -16.80
N SER A 237 2.04 -4.00 -15.61
CA SER A 237 0.77 -3.30 -15.35
C SER A 237 0.61 -2.11 -16.27
N VAL A 238 -0.62 -1.93 -16.73
CA VAL A 238 -1.07 -0.76 -17.47
C VAL A 238 -1.82 0.17 -16.51
N ASP A 239 -1.95 1.42 -16.92
CA ASP A 239 -2.64 2.48 -16.18
C ASP A 239 -1.93 2.93 -14.89
N VAL A 240 -2.40 4.06 -14.36
CA VAL A 240 -1.86 4.70 -13.16
C VAL A 240 -3.00 5.09 -12.24
N GLY A 241 -2.71 5.11 -10.93
CA GLY A 241 -3.68 5.53 -9.93
C GLY A 241 -4.66 4.41 -9.54
N LYS A 242 -5.90 4.80 -9.24
CA LYS A 242 -6.89 3.92 -8.60
C LYS A 242 -7.36 2.78 -9.49
N ASP A 243 -7.42 3.02 -10.80
CA ASP A 243 -7.86 2.03 -11.80
C ASP A 243 -6.72 1.13 -12.29
N ARG A 244 -5.55 1.23 -11.65
CA ARG A 244 -4.38 0.44 -12.01
C ARG A 244 -4.71 -1.05 -11.89
N THR A 245 -4.59 -1.72 -13.03
CA THR A 245 -4.77 -3.16 -13.15
C THR A 245 -3.41 -3.84 -13.23
N LEU A 246 -3.13 -4.67 -12.23
CA LEU A 246 -1.89 -5.40 -12.12
C LEU A 246 -1.80 -6.51 -13.16
N ASN A 247 -0.68 -6.51 -13.88
CA ASN A 247 -0.29 -7.56 -14.81
C ASN A 247 1.13 -7.98 -14.47
N TRP A 248 1.24 -8.84 -13.47
CA TRP A 248 2.50 -9.29 -12.90
C TRP A 248 2.85 -10.67 -13.42
N GLU A 249 4.08 -10.81 -13.89
CA GLU A 249 4.72 -12.10 -14.15
C GLU A 249 5.74 -12.33 -13.03
N VAL A 250 5.62 -13.46 -12.34
CA VAL A 250 6.44 -13.82 -11.18
C VAL A 250 7.30 -15.01 -11.59
N SER A 251 8.62 -14.80 -11.64
CA SER A 251 9.60 -15.86 -11.88
C SER A 251 10.12 -16.37 -10.54
N LEU A 252 9.98 -17.66 -10.27
CA LEU A 252 10.61 -18.31 -9.11
C LEU A 252 11.98 -18.84 -9.53
N LEU A 253 13.02 -18.31 -8.89
CA LEU A 253 14.41 -18.64 -9.20
C LEU A 253 15.09 -19.28 -7.99
N ASP A 254 15.91 -20.31 -8.19
CA ASP A 254 16.80 -20.81 -7.15
C ASP A 254 18.09 -19.98 -7.14
N PRO A 255 18.33 -19.15 -6.10
CA PRO A 255 19.49 -18.26 -6.06
C PRO A 255 20.83 -19.00 -5.95
N CYS A 256 20.84 -20.31 -5.68
CA CYS A 256 22.07 -21.12 -5.63
C CYS A 256 22.58 -21.50 -7.03
N VAL A 257 21.69 -21.56 -8.03
CA VAL A 257 22.02 -22.03 -9.39
C VAL A 257 21.69 -20.99 -10.47
N GLU A 258 20.81 -20.03 -10.19
CA GLU A 258 20.38 -18.99 -11.13
C GLU A 258 20.89 -17.60 -10.72
N ASP A 259 21.28 -16.78 -11.71
CA ASP A 259 21.65 -15.38 -11.49
C ASP A 259 20.38 -14.50 -11.38
N VAL A 260 19.86 -14.39 -10.16
CA VAL A 260 18.67 -13.60 -9.83
C VAL A 260 18.83 -12.13 -10.25
N LEU A 261 20.03 -11.55 -10.10
CA LEU A 261 20.26 -10.14 -10.40
C LEU A 261 20.31 -9.89 -11.92
N ALA A 262 20.86 -10.82 -12.69
CA ALA A 262 20.79 -10.78 -14.15
C ALA A 262 19.35 -10.86 -14.64
N GLU A 263 18.51 -11.72 -14.07
CA GLU A 263 17.09 -11.80 -14.45
C GLU A 263 16.38 -10.47 -14.16
N VAL A 264 16.58 -9.86 -12.98
CA VAL A 264 16.03 -8.53 -12.67
C VAL A 264 16.48 -7.47 -13.69
N ALA A 265 17.75 -7.50 -14.10
CA ALA A 265 18.28 -6.57 -15.09
C ALA A 265 17.68 -6.80 -16.48
N LEU A 266 17.42 -8.06 -16.87
CA LEU A 266 16.75 -8.42 -18.12
C LEU A 266 15.31 -7.92 -18.15
N LEU A 267 14.56 -8.12 -17.07
CA LEU A 267 13.18 -7.66 -16.95
C LEU A 267 13.07 -6.13 -17.07
N GLN A 268 14.03 -5.39 -16.53
CA GLN A 268 14.08 -3.92 -16.64
C GLN A 268 14.40 -3.41 -18.05
N ARG A 269 15.03 -4.23 -18.90
CA ARG A 269 15.34 -3.87 -20.30
C ARG A 269 14.16 -4.11 -21.24
N SER A 270 13.16 -4.87 -20.81
CA SER A 270 11.99 -5.15 -21.62
C SER A 270 11.31 -3.82 -21.98
N PRO A 271 11.13 -3.51 -23.27
CA PRO A 271 10.54 -2.25 -23.67
C PRO A 271 9.16 -2.17 -23.04
N LYS A 272 8.91 -1.11 -22.25
CA LYS A 272 7.56 -0.80 -21.79
C LYS A 272 6.69 -0.75 -23.04
N ARG A 273 5.70 -1.63 -23.14
CA ARG A 273 4.76 -1.60 -24.26
C ARG A 273 4.28 -0.16 -24.41
N PRO A 274 4.37 0.43 -25.61
CA PRO A 274 3.86 1.78 -25.80
C PRO A 274 2.40 1.77 -25.36
N SER A 275 2.09 2.59 -24.36
CA SER A 275 0.73 2.76 -23.90
C SER A 275 -0.13 3.06 -25.13
N PRO A 276 -1.25 2.33 -25.35
CA PRO A 276 -2.12 2.60 -26.48
C PRO A 276 -2.40 4.11 -26.49
N PRO A 277 -2.36 4.76 -27.68
CA PRO A 277 -2.51 6.20 -27.76
C PRO A 277 -3.78 6.56 -27.00
N THR A 278 -3.62 7.29 -25.90
CA THR A 278 -4.74 7.71 -25.04
C THR A 278 -5.74 8.37 -25.97
N GLN A 279 -6.85 7.69 -26.25
CA GLN A 279 -7.93 8.29 -27.01
C GLN A 279 -8.34 9.50 -26.18
N ARG A 280 -7.93 10.70 -26.63
CA ARG A 280 -8.40 11.95 -26.05
C ARG A 280 -9.91 11.89 -26.20
N SER A 281 -10.60 11.51 -25.14
CA SER A 281 -12.05 11.64 -25.09
C SER A 281 -12.30 13.10 -25.41
N SER A 282 -12.94 13.38 -26.55
CA SER A 282 -13.34 14.72 -26.89
C SER A 282 -14.41 15.12 -25.87
N SER A 283 -13.99 15.60 -24.72
CA SER A 283 -14.86 16.31 -23.81
C SER A 283 -15.30 17.55 -24.59
N ALA A 284 -16.52 17.50 -25.12
CA ALA A 284 -17.17 18.66 -25.69
C ALA A 284 -17.06 19.80 -24.67
N PRO A 285 -16.70 21.03 -25.10
CA PRO A 285 -16.62 22.16 -24.19
C PRO A 285 -17.96 22.31 -23.48
N CYS A 286 -17.95 22.17 -22.15
CA CYS A 286 -19.09 22.48 -21.31
C CYS A 286 -19.41 23.97 -21.53
N VAL A 287 -20.48 24.25 -22.27
CA VAL A 287 -20.98 25.60 -22.51
C VAL A 287 -21.29 26.19 -21.14
N LYS A 288 -20.50 27.20 -20.74
CA LYS A 288 -20.79 28.01 -19.56
C LYS A 288 -22.15 28.67 -19.79
N ARG A 289 -23.14 28.33 -18.96
CA ARG A 289 -24.39 29.09 -18.87
C ARG A 289 -24.03 30.42 -18.23
N ASP A 290 -24.12 31.50 -19.01
CA ASP A 290 -23.96 32.86 -18.52
C ASP A 290 -25.01 33.16 -17.45
N THR A 291 -24.50 33.55 -16.30
CA THR A 291 -25.24 34.01 -15.14
C THR A 291 -25.85 35.39 -15.44
N LEU A 292 -27.16 35.52 -15.31
CA LEU A 292 -27.86 36.80 -15.38
C LEU A 292 -27.38 37.75 -14.26
N PRO A 293 -27.32 39.08 -14.50
CA PRO A 293 -26.91 40.05 -13.49
C PRO A 293 -28.05 40.32 -12.50
N ALA A 294 -27.76 40.19 -11.21
CA ALA A 294 -28.62 40.65 -10.13
C ALA A 294 -28.47 42.18 -9.98
N ALA A 295 -29.52 42.91 -10.33
CA ALA A 295 -29.71 44.30 -9.92
C ALA A 295 -30.59 44.32 -8.66
N ALA A 296 -30.12 44.95 -7.59
CA ALA A 296 -30.84 46.00 -6.87
C ALA A 296 -30.09 46.37 -5.57
N THR A 297 -29.80 47.66 -5.52
CA THR A 297 -29.46 48.55 -4.41
C THR A 297 -30.33 48.38 -3.16
N TRP A 298 -29.93 49.07 -2.08
CA TRP A 298 -30.63 49.59 -0.88
C TRP A 298 -29.72 49.26 0.32
N GLY A 299 -29.27 50.16 1.18
CA GLY A 299 -29.41 51.59 1.37
C GLY A 299 -28.56 51.92 2.61
N ALA A 300 -27.94 53.09 2.63
CA ALA A 300 -27.12 53.56 3.73
C ALA A 300 -27.94 53.83 5.01
N ALA A 301 -27.37 53.54 6.17
CA ALA A 301 -27.71 54.22 7.42
C ALA A 301 -26.48 54.29 8.32
N SER A 302 -26.27 55.49 8.85
CA SER A 302 -25.06 55.99 9.48
C SER A 302 -25.22 56.04 11.00
N GLY A 303 -24.16 55.64 11.72
CA GLY A 303 -23.76 56.12 13.06
C GLY A 303 -24.48 55.55 14.30
N PRO A 304 -24.06 55.92 15.53
CA PRO A 304 -22.77 56.46 15.95
C PRO A 304 -22.13 55.71 17.16
N THR A 305 -20.89 56.12 17.40
CA THR A 305 -19.99 55.99 18.55
C THR A 305 -20.65 56.10 19.95
N SER A 306 -20.24 55.23 20.90
CA SER A 306 -20.18 55.50 22.37
C SER A 306 -19.50 54.29 23.04
N ALA A 307 -18.24 54.38 23.48
CA ALA A 307 -17.76 54.84 24.79
C ALA A 307 -17.74 53.73 25.88
N ALA A 308 -16.65 53.78 26.62
CA ALA A 308 -16.19 52.94 27.73
C ALA A 308 -17.25 52.66 28.82
N ASP A 309 -17.10 51.54 29.54
CA ASP A 309 -16.60 51.61 30.92
C ASP A 309 -16.19 50.24 31.51
N PRO A 310 -15.27 50.23 32.50
CA PRO A 310 -14.84 49.05 33.23
C PRO A 310 -15.51 48.94 34.62
N TRP A 311 -15.73 47.72 35.08
CA TRP A 311 -15.73 47.33 36.50
C TRP A 311 -15.18 45.91 36.61
#